data_AF-A0A7C0UJS6-F1
#
_entry.id   AF-A0A7C0UJS6-F1
#
_cell.length_a   1.000
_cell.length_b   1.000
_cell.length_c   1.000
_cell.angle_alpha   90.00
_cell.angle_beta   90.00
_cell.angle_gamma   90.00
#
_symmetry.space_group_name_H-M   'P 1'
#
loop_
_entity.id
_entity.type
_entity.pdbx_description
1 polymer ?
#
loop_
_entity_poly.entity_id
_entity_poly.type
_entity_poly.pdbx_seq_one_letter_code
_entity_poly.pdbx_strand_id
1 'polypeptide(L)'
;MKKCPFCAEGIQDDAIKCKHCGEWLSNEKMKLPTKSPDIQPIGKNKDNENYEFRCAFCKSNVGINDLECPNCGKNLGESEINEDELENIISTGPEKAYTTLATLLDTGKKEKTIALGERFINKYPTSRQAKWASKIIEDAKRLESRKLKIIKEKEKFCPNCKRIMEMTQAICQCG
;
A
#
# COMPACT_ATOMS: atom_id res chain seq x y z
N MET A 1 35.91 -4.94 19.45
CA MET A 1 35.29 -4.08 18.43
C MET A 1 34.54 -4.98 17.49
N LYS A 2 33.26 -4.70 17.21
CA LYS A 2 32.46 -5.48 16.26
C LYS A 2 32.21 -4.67 14.99
N LYS A 3 31.83 -5.35 13.90
CA LYS A 3 31.36 -4.65 12.70
C LYS A 3 29.86 -4.41 12.81
N CYS A 4 29.43 -3.23 12.41
CA CYS A 4 28.01 -2.95 12.25
C CYS A 4 27.44 -3.90 11.18
N PRO A 5 26.38 -4.69 11.47
CA PRO A 5 25.80 -5.62 10.49
C PRO A 5 25.14 -4.87 9.32
N PHE A 6 24.82 -3.59 9.48
CA PHE A 6 24.11 -2.79 8.49
C PHE A 6 25.04 -2.04 7.53
N CYS A 7 26.15 -1.49 8.04
CA CYS A 7 27.08 -0.67 7.25
C CYS A 7 28.53 -1.18 7.23
N ALA A 8 28.83 -2.30 7.89
CA ALA A 8 30.15 -2.94 7.97
C ALA A 8 31.27 -2.13 8.64
N GLU A 9 30.99 -0.90 9.08
CA GLU A 9 31.93 -0.05 9.82
C GLU A 9 32.23 -0.59 11.22
N GLY A 10 33.42 -0.23 11.73
CA GLY A 10 33.86 -0.59 13.06
C GLY A 10 33.08 0.16 14.14
N ILE A 11 32.46 -0.59 15.05
CA ILE A 11 31.69 -0.06 16.18
C ILE A 11 32.19 -0.67 17.49
N GLN A 12 31.88 0.00 18.61
CA GLN A 12 32.14 -0.54 19.94
C GLN A 12 31.32 -1.82 20.16
N ASP A 13 31.85 -2.77 20.93
CA ASP A 13 31.14 -4.05 21.19
C ASP A 13 29.80 -3.82 21.89
N ASP A 14 29.77 -2.83 22.78
CA ASP A 14 28.57 -2.43 23.55
C ASP A 14 27.72 -1.36 22.83
N ALA A 15 28.01 -1.06 21.56
CA ALA A 15 27.21 -0.12 20.79
C ALA A 15 25.77 -0.66 20.64
N ILE A 16 24.81 0.09 21.19
CA ILE A 16 23.36 -0.13 21.04
C ILE A 16 22.84 0.55 19.75
N LYS A 17 23.54 1.59 19.28
CA LYS A 17 23.23 2.29 18.04
C LYS A 17 24.51 2.60 17.27
N CYS A 18 24.51 2.38 15.96
CA CYS A 18 25.66 2.65 15.12
C CYS A 18 25.83 4.16 14.90
N LYS A 19 27.00 4.71 15.23
CA LYS A 19 27.31 6.14 15.00
C LYS A 19 27.46 6.51 13.52
N HIS A 20 27.68 5.53 12.64
CA HIS A 20 27.93 5.76 11.21
C HIS A 20 26.64 5.77 10.38
N CYS A 21 25.75 4.81 10.61
CA CYS A 21 24.50 4.68 9.87
C CYS A 21 23.24 5.00 10.69
N GLY A 22 23.36 5.16 12.01
CA GLY A 22 22.23 5.46 12.89
C GLY A 22 21.35 4.27 13.23
N GLU A 23 21.69 3.05 12.81
CA GLU A 23 20.86 1.86 13.02
C GLU A 23 20.98 1.30 14.44
N TRP A 24 19.88 0.77 14.99
CA TRP A 24 19.86 0.14 16.31
C TRP A 24 20.37 -1.30 16.23
N LEU A 25 21.35 -1.64 17.06
CA LEU A 25 22.11 -2.88 17.03
C LEU A 25 21.57 -3.93 18.00
N SER A 26 20.26 -3.87 18.30
CA SER A 26 19.56 -4.61 19.35
C SER A 26 20.07 -6.05 19.48
N ASN A 27 20.95 -6.25 20.46
CA ASN A 27 21.32 -7.56 20.95
C ASN A 27 20.31 -7.90 22.04
N GLU A 28 19.30 -8.68 21.71
CA GLU A 28 18.73 -9.71 22.58
C GLU A 28 17.50 -10.37 21.93
N LYS A 29 17.69 -11.63 21.53
CA LYS A 29 16.78 -12.77 21.70
C LYS A 29 15.31 -12.45 22.04
N MET A 30 14.62 -11.71 21.18
CA MET A 30 13.16 -11.73 21.19
C MET A 30 12.75 -12.98 20.43
N LYS A 31 12.33 -14.01 21.19
CA LYS A 31 11.27 -14.90 20.73
C LYS A 31 10.15 -13.96 20.25
N LEU A 32 9.98 -13.82 18.94
CA LEU A 32 8.80 -13.19 18.38
C LEU A 32 7.65 -14.19 18.58
N PRO A 33 6.63 -13.92 19.41
CA PRO A 33 5.31 -14.36 19.02
C PRO A 33 4.96 -13.54 17.77
N THR A 34 4.87 -14.24 16.64
CA THR A 34 4.24 -13.78 15.42
C THR A 34 2.78 -13.45 15.69
N LYS A 35 2.49 -12.22 16.12
CA LYS A 35 1.16 -11.62 15.96
C LYS A 35 1.31 -10.15 15.59
N SER A 36 0.94 -9.89 14.34
CA SER A 36 0.62 -8.60 13.72
C SER A 36 -0.37 -7.78 14.56
N PRO A 37 -0.45 -6.46 14.36
CA PRO A 37 -1.19 -5.55 15.25
C PRO A 37 -2.70 -5.86 15.31
N ASP A 38 -3.22 -5.74 16.53
CA ASP A 38 -4.59 -5.99 17.00
C ASP A 38 -5.71 -5.60 16.00
N ILE A 39 -6.29 -6.61 15.37
CA ILE A 39 -7.73 -6.70 15.19
C ILE A 39 -8.19 -7.81 16.14
N GLN A 40 -8.88 -7.46 17.24
CA GLN A 40 -9.46 -8.47 18.12
C GLN A 40 -10.83 -8.90 17.57
N PRO A 41 -11.03 -10.19 17.22
CA PRO A 41 -12.34 -10.68 16.83
C PRO A 41 -13.29 -10.71 18.05
N ILE A 42 -14.48 -10.13 17.90
CA ILE A 42 -15.56 -10.26 18.88
C ILE A 42 -16.29 -11.57 18.60
N GLY A 43 -15.96 -12.62 19.35
CA GLY A 43 -16.80 -13.82 19.51
C GLY A 43 -16.86 -14.79 18.32
N LYS A 44 -16.81 -16.09 18.62
CA LYS A 44 -17.09 -17.16 17.64
C LYS A 44 -18.58 -17.48 17.68
N ASN A 45 -19.33 -17.22 16.61
CA ASN A 45 -20.61 -17.90 16.38
C ASN A 45 -20.32 -19.20 15.60
N LYS A 46 -20.89 -20.32 16.07
CA LYS A 46 -20.55 -21.68 15.62
C LYS A 46 -21.14 -22.07 14.26
N ASP A 47 -21.83 -21.17 13.57
CA ASP A 47 -22.77 -21.58 12.52
C ASP A 47 -22.48 -20.94 11.15
N ASN A 48 -21.44 -20.12 11.00
CA ASN A 48 -20.99 -19.59 9.71
C ASN A 48 -19.60 -18.95 9.78
N GLU A 49 -18.79 -19.16 8.74
CA GLU A 49 -17.45 -18.57 8.57
C GLU A 49 -17.48 -17.05 8.26
N ASN A 50 -18.47 -16.32 8.78
CA ASN A 50 -18.64 -14.90 8.51
C ASN A 50 -18.19 -14.09 9.74
N TYR A 51 -16.94 -13.63 9.71
CA TYR A 51 -16.40 -12.73 10.72
C TYR A 51 -17.13 -11.40 10.65
N GLU A 52 -17.89 -11.08 11.70
CA GLU A 52 -18.67 -9.85 11.82
C GLU A 52 -17.77 -8.72 12.36
N PHE A 53 -17.49 -7.72 11.52
CA PHE A 53 -16.74 -6.52 11.91
C PHE A 53 -17.71 -5.37 12.20
N ARG A 54 -17.26 -4.34 12.93
CA ARG A 54 -18.04 -3.10 13.09
C ARG A 54 -17.49 -2.00 12.21
N CYS A 55 -18.36 -1.33 11.46
CA CYS A 55 -18.03 -0.13 10.72
C CYS A 55 -17.49 0.95 11.67
N ALA A 56 -16.29 1.47 11.41
CA ALA A 56 -15.67 2.51 12.21
C ALA A 56 -16.47 3.83 12.26
N PHE A 57 -17.37 4.04 11.30
CA PHE A 57 -18.10 5.29 11.14
C PHE A 57 -19.52 5.26 11.72
N CYS A 58 -20.30 4.22 11.42
CA CYS A 58 -21.70 4.11 11.86
C CYS A 58 -21.92 3.03 12.92
N LYS A 59 -20.88 2.25 13.26
CA LYS A 59 -20.89 1.17 14.25
C LYS A 59 -21.76 -0.03 13.91
N SER A 60 -22.37 -0.07 12.73
CA SER A 60 -23.11 -1.22 12.23
C SER A 60 -22.20 -2.39 11.92
N ASN A 61 -22.78 -3.58 11.97
CA ASN A 61 -22.07 -4.80 11.62
C ASN A 61 -21.85 -4.86 10.11
N VAL A 62 -20.68 -5.32 9.70
CA VAL A 62 -20.22 -5.44 8.31
C VAL A 62 -19.55 -6.80 8.13
N GLY A 63 -19.77 -7.43 6.99
CA GLY A 63 -19.13 -8.69 6.63
C GLY A 63 -17.67 -8.49 6.24
N ILE A 64 -16.89 -9.57 6.31
CA ILE A 64 -15.46 -9.57 5.96
C ILE A 64 -15.18 -9.14 4.50
N ASN A 65 -16.15 -9.34 3.61
CA ASN A 65 -16.03 -9.04 2.17
C ASN A 65 -16.74 -7.74 1.76
N ASP A 66 -17.33 -6.99 2.69
CA ASP A 66 -18.03 -5.75 2.37
C ASP A 66 -17.03 -4.66 2.00
N LEU A 67 -17.01 -4.27 0.72
CA LEU A 67 -16.20 -3.14 0.23
C LEU A 67 -16.77 -1.79 0.66
N GLU A 68 -18.07 -1.74 0.92
CA GLU A 68 -18.81 -0.58 1.40
C GLU A 68 -19.72 -0.99 2.54
N CYS A 69 -19.91 -0.12 3.53
CA CYS A 69 -20.80 -0.40 4.64
C CYS A 69 -22.25 -0.41 4.15
N PRO A 70 -23.00 -1.51 4.32
CA PRO A 70 -24.39 -1.60 3.86
C PRO A 70 -25.33 -0.61 4.59
N ASN A 71 -24.93 -0.10 5.76
CA ASN A 71 -25.75 0.86 6.51
C ASN A 71 -25.44 2.33 6.17
N CYS A 72 -24.17 2.72 6.05
CA CYS A 72 -23.80 4.13 5.86
C CYS A 72 -23.19 4.44 4.49
N GLY A 73 -22.99 3.43 3.64
CA GLY A 73 -22.44 3.58 2.29
C GLY A 73 -20.95 3.95 2.24
N LYS A 74 -20.25 4.03 3.38
CA LYS A 74 -18.82 4.35 3.37
C LYS A 74 -18.00 3.18 2.90
N ASN A 75 -17.01 3.45 2.05
CA ASN A 75 -16.01 2.49 1.66
C ASN A 75 -15.24 1.99 2.89
N LEU A 76 -15.19 0.67 3.07
CA LEU A 76 -14.52 0.00 4.19
C LEU A 76 -13.11 -0.47 3.81
N GLY A 77 -12.76 -0.44 2.52
CA GLY A 77 -11.49 -0.90 1.96
C GLY A 77 -10.48 0.21 1.65
N GLU A 78 -10.85 1.47 1.83
CA GLU A 78 -9.97 2.61 1.55
C GLU A 78 -9.73 3.42 2.82
N SER A 79 -8.70 3.02 3.59
CA SER A 79 -7.92 4.03 4.30
C SER A 79 -7.26 4.90 3.23
N GLU A 80 -7.89 6.02 2.94
CA GLU A 80 -7.30 7.03 2.09
C GLU A 80 -6.11 7.64 2.82
N ILE A 81 -4.91 7.09 2.61
CA ILE A 81 -3.68 7.79 3.00
C ILE A 81 -3.69 9.13 2.27
N ASN A 82 -3.78 10.23 3.01
CA ASN A 82 -3.82 11.59 2.48
C ASN A 82 -2.39 12.14 2.28
N GLU A 83 -2.23 13.29 1.62
CA GLU A 83 -0.89 13.83 1.33
C GLU A 83 -0.08 14.16 2.59
N ASP A 84 -0.72 14.63 3.65
CA ASP A 84 -0.06 14.94 4.92
C ASP A 84 0.48 13.67 5.61
N GLU A 85 -0.26 12.58 5.51
CA GLU A 85 0.14 11.28 6.02
C GLU A 85 1.32 10.70 5.23
N LEU A 86 1.38 10.90 3.91
CA LEU A 86 2.54 10.57 3.09
C LEU A 86 3.80 11.33 3.55
N GLU A 87 3.69 12.64 3.79
CA GLU A 87 4.82 13.45 4.28
C GLU A 87 5.30 13.01 5.67
N ASN A 88 4.36 12.69 6.56
CA ASN A 88 4.68 12.17 7.88
C ASN A 88 5.43 10.83 7.78
N ILE A 89 4.98 9.91 6.91
CA ILE A 89 5.64 8.63 6.67
C ILE A 89 7.07 8.84 6.18
N ILE A 90 7.29 9.71 5.18
CA ILE A 90 8.65 9.97 4.67
C ILE A 90 9.52 10.59 5.77
N SER A 91 8.97 11.47 6.59
CA SER A 91 9.70 12.13 7.68
C SER A 91 10.13 11.17 8.79
N THR A 92 9.45 10.04 8.98
CA THR A 92 9.87 9.03 9.96
C THR A 92 11.13 8.25 9.57
N GLY A 93 11.56 8.33 8.30
CA GLY A 93 12.80 7.73 7.82
C GLY A 93 12.62 6.72 6.68
N PRO A 94 13.73 6.27 6.09
CA PRO A 94 13.72 5.53 4.82
C PRO A 94 13.15 4.11 4.91
N GLU A 95 13.25 3.45 6.06
CA GLU A 95 12.71 2.10 6.25
C GLU A 95 11.18 2.09 6.28
N LYS A 96 10.59 2.99 7.07
CA LYS A 96 9.13 3.14 7.15
C LYS A 96 8.54 3.63 5.83
N ALA A 97 9.23 4.53 5.14
CA ALA A 97 8.84 4.94 3.78
C ALA A 97 8.83 3.76 2.80
N TYR A 98 9.89 2.94 2.80
CA TYR A 98 9.99 1.80 1.87
C TYR A 98 9.00 0.68 2.17
N THR A 99 8.80 0.30 3.43
CA THR A 99 7.81 -0.71 3.83
C THR A 99 6.38 -0.28 3.51
N THR A 100 6.06 0.99 3.73
CA THR A 100 4.76 1.56 3.34
C THR A 100 4.59 1.55 1.81
N LEU A 101 5.65 1.90 1.07
CA LEU A 101 5.65 1.87 -0.39
C LEU A 101 5.35 0.47 -0.94
N ALA A 102 5.98 -0.58 -0.39
CA ALA A 102 5.71 -1.96 -0.77
C ALA A 102 4.25 -2.36 -0.48
N THR A 103 3.74 -2.01 0.71
CA THR A 103 2.35 -2.28 1.10
C THR A 103 1.34 -1.58 0.17
N LEU A 104 1.63 -0.34 -0.25
CA LEU A 104 0.80 0.38 -1.20
C LEU A 104 0.76 -0.30 -2.57
N LEU A 105 1.88 -0.84 -3.04
CA LEU A 105 1.93 -1.62 -4.28
C LEU A 105 1.10 -2.90 -4.15
N ASP A 106 1.28 -3.66 -3.08
CA ASP A 106 0.57 -4.94 -2.84
C ASP A 106 -0.95 -4.75 -2.74
N THR A 107 -1.38 -3.62 -2.17
CA THR A 107 -2.80 -3.24 -2.10
C THR A 107 -3.35 -2.64 -3.40
N GLY A 108 -2.53 -2.52 -4.45
CA GLY A 108 -2.94 -2.02 -5.75
C GLY A 108 -3.17 -0.50 -5.80
N LYS A 109 -2.72 0.26 -4.79
CA LYS A 109 -2.88 1.72 -4.70
C LYS A 109 -1.82 2.45 -5.53
N LYS A 110 -1.79 2.19 -6.84
CA LYS A 110 -0.76 2.64 -7.80
C LYS A 110 -0.39 4.12 -7.68
N GLU A 111 -1.38 5.01 -7.71
CA GLU A 111 -1.16 6.45 -7.74
C GLU A 111 -0.43 6.92 -6.47
N LYS A 112 -0.80 6.34 -5.32
CA LYS A 112 -0.16 6.62 -4.02
C LYS A 112 1.23 6.01 -3.94
N THR A 113 1.42 4.80 -4.47
CA THR A 113 2.75 4.18 -4.57
C THR A 113 3.70 5.08 -5.37
N ILE A 114 3.27 5.61 -6.51
CA ILE A 114 4.09 6.50 -7.34
C ILE A 114 4.39 7.79 -6.57
N ALA A 115 3.37 8.46 -6.02
CA ALA A 115 3.54 9.72 -5.29
C ALA A 115 4.47 9.59 -4.08
N LEU A 116 4.26 8.57 -3.24
CA LEU A 116 5.14 8.29 -2.09
C LEU A 116 6.56 7.99 -2.54
N GLY A 117 6.72 7.17 -3.58
CA GLY A 117 8.01 6.73 -4.09
C GLY A 117 8.84 7.89 -4.64
N GLU A 118 8.25 8.78 -5.43
CA GLU A 118 8.95 9.94 -6.00
C GLU A 118 9.42 10.91 -4.91
N ARG A 119 8.56 11.21 -3.93
CA ARG A 119 8.93 12.04 -2.76
C ARG A 119 10.00 11.37 -1.90
N PHE A 120 9.89 10.06 -1.69
CA PHE A 120 10.85 9.27 -0.93
C PHE A 120 12.25 9.29 -1.57
N ILE A 121 12.34 9.11 -2.89
CA ILE A 121 13.61 9.16 -3.64
C ILE A 121 14.21 10.56 -3.56
N ASN A 122 13.41 11.61 -3.72
CA ASN A 122 13.90 12.99 -3.65
C ASN A 122 14.45 13.35 -2.26
N LYS A 123 13.80 12.87 -1.19
CA LYS A 123 14.21 13.15 0.19
C LYS A 123 15.42 12.33 0.66
N TYR A 124 15.59 11.10 0.16
CA TYR A 124 16.70 10.21 0.55
C TYR A 124 17.47 9.63 -0.66
N PRO A 125 18.04 10.45 -1.54
CA PRO A 125 18.59 9.99 -2.83
C PRO A 125 19.77 9.00 -2.70
N THR A 126 20.50 9.04 -1.60
CA THR A 126 21.65 8.16 -1.33
C THR A 126 21.27 6.84 -0.64
N SER A 127 20.02 6.71 -0.17
CA SER A 127 19.52 5.54 0.55
C SER A 127 19.41 4.31 -0.36
N ARG A 128 19.77 3.11 0.14
CA ARG A 128 19.58 1.85 -0.59
C ARG A 128 18.09 1.59 -0.86
N GLN A 129 17.25 1.89 0.12
CA GLN A 129 15.80 1.76 0.05
C GLN A 129 15.21 2.70 -1.01
N ALA A 130 15.72 3.93 -1.15
CA ALA A 130 15.33 4.84 -2.22
C ALA A 130 15.73 4.30 -3.60
N LYS A 131 16.91 3.69 -3.74
CA LYS A 131 17.30 3.01 -4.98
C LYS A 131 16.39 1.84 -5.33
N TRP A 132 15.97 1.06 -4.32
CA TRP A 132 14.99 -0.03 -4.53
C TRP A 132 13.59 0.48 -4.84
N ALA A 133 13.20 1.64 -4.30
CA ALA A 133 11.91 2.26 -4.57
C ALA A 133 11.70 2.58 -6.04
N SER A 134 12.76 2.90 -6.80
CA SER A 134 12.66 3.12 -8.25
C SER A 134 12.06 1.93 -8.99
N LYS A 135 12.37 0.71 -8.56
CA LYS A 135 11.82 -0.52 -9.15
C LYS A 135 10.33 -0.67 -8.84
N ILE A 136 9.95 -0.42 -7.59
CA ILE A 136 8.55 -0.45 -7.13
C ILE A 136 7.70 0.56 -7.90
N ILE A 137 8.22 1.76 -8.16
CA ILE A 137 7.53 2.79 -8.96
C ILE A 137 7.36 2.33 -10.42
N GLU A 138 8.38 1.70 -10.99
CA GLU A 138 8.32 1.15 -12.35
C GLU A 138 7.23 0.07 -12.45
N ASP A 139 7.19 -0.84 -11.48
CA ASP A 139 6.18 -1.90 -11.39
C ASP A 139 4.78 -1.31 -11.18
N ALA A 140 4.63 -0.32 -10.30
CA ALA A 140 3.38 0.41 -10.12
C ALA A 140 2.91 1.06 -11.43
N LYS A 141 3.81 1.71 -12.18
CA LYS A 141 3.50 2.33 -13.47
C LYS A 141 2.96 1.32 -14.49
N ARG A 142 3.42 0.07 -14.45
CA ARG A 142 2.96 -1.03 -15.33
C ARG A 142 1.62 -1.63 -14.92
N LEU A 143 1.19 -1.47 -13.66
CA LEU A 143 -0.15 -1.89 -13.25
C LEU A 143 -1.20 -1.06 -14.01
N GLU A 144 -2.00 -1.69 -14.88
CA GLU A 144 -3.19 -1.04 -15.40
C GLU A 144 -4.17 -0.83 -14.25
N SER A 145 -4.69 0.40 -14.11
CA SER A 145 -5.73 0.62 -13.12
C SER A 145 -6.94 -0.24 -13.48
N ARG A 146 -7.55 -0.92 -12.49
CA ARG A 146 -8.76 -1.75 -12.73
C ARG A 146 -9.84 -0.95 -13.47
N LYS A 147 -9.93 0.36 -13.21
CA LYS A 147 -10.80 1.29 -13.91
C LYS A 147 -10.51 1.35 -15.43
N LEU A 148 -9.24 1.47 -15.84
CA LEU A 148 -8.85 1.43 -17.26
C LEU A 148 -9.12 0.07 -17.90
N LYS A 149 -8.88 -1.03 -17.17
CA LYS A 149 -9.16 -2.39 -17.67
C LYS A 149 -10.67 -2.60 -17.91
N ILE A 150 -11.51 -2.19 -16.97
CA ILE A 150 -12.98 -2.24 -17.08
C ILE A 150 -13.48 -1.32 -18.20
N ILE A 151 -12.89 -0.13 -18.39
CA ILE A 151 -13.24 0.77 -19.50
C ILE A 151 -12.92 0.09 -20.84
N LYS A 152 -11.68 -0.40 -21.03
CA LYS A 152 -11.27 -1.11 -22.25
C LYS A 152 -12.12 -2.35 -22.55
N GLU A 153 -12.49 -3.13 -21.53
CA GLU A 153 -13.35 -4.32 -21.69
C GLU A 153 -14.80 -3.94 -22.06
N LYS A 154 -15.26 -2.73 -21.71
CA LYS A 154 -16.59 -2.20 -22.02
C LYS A 154 -16.65 -1.36 -23.30
N GLU A 155 -15.51 -1.01 -23.87
CA GLU A 155 -15.43 -0.30 -25.15
C GLU A 155 -15.97 -1.19 -26.27
N LYS A 156 -17.10 -0.80 -26.85
CA LYS A 156 -17.64 -1.44 -28.06
C LYS A 156 -17.01 -0.78 -29.27
N PHE A 157 -16.47 -1.56 -30.19
CA PHE A 157 -15.94 -1.03 -31.45
C PHE A 157 -17.02 -1.05 -32.53
N CYS A 158 -17.10 0.01 -33.33
CA CYS A 158 -17.94 0.01 -34.52
C CYS A 158 -17.39 -1.03 -35.53
N PRO A 159 -18.23 -1.95 -36.07
CA PRO A 159 -17.78 -2.96 -37.02
C PRO A 159 -17.29 -2.36 -38.36
N ASN A 160 -17.74 -1.16 -38.72
CA ASN A 160 -17.43 -0.52 -39.99
C ASN A 160 -16.12 0.29 -39.93
N CYS A 161 -16.01 1.23 -38.98
CA CYS A 161 -14.86 2.13 -38.89
C CYS A 161 -13.85 1.78 -37.79
N LYS A 162 -14.13 0.76 -36.97
CA LYS A 162 -13.30 0.31 -35.83
C LYS A 162 -13.03 1.37 -34.74
N ARG A 163 -13.81 2.47 -34.69
CA ARG A 163 -13.73 3.46 -33.59
C ARG A 163 -14.48 2.96 -32.35
N ILE A 164 -14.04 3.40 -31.17
CA ILE A 164 -14.72 3.17 -29.89
C ILE A 164 -16.07 3.91 -29.93
N MET A 165 -17.15 3.19 -29.59
CA MET A 165 -18.50 3.72 -29.46
C MET A 165 -18.81 3.98 -27.99
N GLU A 166 -19.27 5.19 -27.65
CA GLU A 166 -19.76 5.48 -26.30
C GLU A 166 -21.03 4.66 -26.01
N MET A 167 -21.17 4.12 -24.79
CA MET A 167 -22.32 3.29 -24.41
C MET A 167 -23.68 4.01 -24.54
N THR A 168 -23.69 5.34 -24.57
CA THR A 168 -24.88 6.20 -24.71
C THR A 168 -25.25 6.50 -26.17
N GLN A 169 -24.36 6.26 -27.14
CA GLN A 169 -24.62 6.45 -28.56
C GLN A 169 -24.64 5.09 -29.27
N ALA A 170 -25.85 4.55 -29.45
CA ALA A 170 -26.05 3.25 -30.08
C ALA A 170 -25.69 3.20 -31.58
N ILE A 171 -25.38 4.34 -32.22
CA ILE A 171 -25.17 4.45 -33.67
C ILE A 171 -23.89 5.26 -33.95
N CYS A 172 -22.92 4.63 -34.60
CA CYS A 172 -21.74 5.31 -35.16
C CYS A 172 -22.17 6.22 -36.32
N GLN A 173 -21.68 7.46 -36.36
CA GLN A 173 -21.91 8.37 -37.50
C GLN A 173 -21.22 7.96 -38.81
N CYS A 174 -20.51 6.82 -38.81
CA CYS A 174 -19.76 6.30 -39.95
C CYS A 174 -20.61 5.48 -40.94
N GLY A 175 -21.92 5.36 -40.72
CA GLY A 175 -22.85 4.60 -41.55
C GLY A 175 -23.49 3.46 -40.79
#